data_AF-A0A168EKP7-F1
#
_entry.id   AF-A0A168EKP7-F1
#
_cell.length_a   1.000
_cell.length_b   1.000
_cell.length_c   1.000
_cell.angle_alpha   90.00
_cell.angle_beta   90.00
_cell.angle_gamma   90.00
#
_symmetry.space_group_name_H-M   'P 1'
#
loop_
_entity.id
_entity.type
_entity.pdbx_description
1 polymer ?
#
loop_
_entity_poly.entity_id
_entity_poly.type
_entity_poly.pdbx_seq_one_letter_code
_entity_poly.pdbx_strand_id
1 'polypeptide(L)'
;MKCTRVLTDSQITSLWGGIDPQFSPGNAMAAVQSALPQTEYEALFPMRIGTPAWHTFAASKPYYKPGQVDYYSYSNLISAVSGVANIKYKLENRQGSTSSWNNRVFRLDKTTKTETLIYQDADFNASWNLTVPIISQIVDFGTFIKEGTAVNRKRELAAFLSNIAHETSGSWASGNKSGWGVIRNRLVSVLLAFRPLKSMSPNTEESQDSTPLYWNEEIPYITNTKIAYVDTHAEFLPVPGKSYHGRGPIQLSWNNNYGLFSGIIYGNPNTLLQQPELIINDGKLGFMTAILFWMTPQPPKPSAHDVIVGNWTPSESDISKGLTSAGYGVTIMIINGGIEGNKDETDYRVGHRVSHYRNITRRMGVNITGEKLNTLGMSPF
;
A
#
# COMPACT_ATOMS: atom_id res chain seq x y z
N MET A 1 -9.46 19.03 -18.76
CA MET A 1 -8.87 18.42 -19.97
C MET A 1 -7.95 17.29 -19.54
N LYS A 2 -8.05 16.09 -20.12
CA LYS A 2 -7.03 15.05 -19.94
C LYS A 2 -5.75 15.55 -20.63
N CYS A 3 -4.76 15.98 -19.86
CA CYS A 3 -3.46 16.36 -20.42
C CYS A 3 -2.65 15.07 -20.57
N THR A 4 -2.85 14.40 -21.71
CA THR A 4 -2.15 13.17 -22.09
C THR A 4 -1.32 13.45 -23.34
N ARG A 5 -0.08 12.95 -23.37
CA ARG A 5 0.80 13.06 -24.54
C ARG A 5 1.68 11.81 -24.70
N VAL A 6 1.98 11.45 -25.93
CA VAL A 6 2.98 10.43 -26.26
C VAL A 6 4.36 11.09 -26.32
N LEU A 7 5.33 10.51 -25.65
CA LEU A 7 6.70 11.03 -25.57
C LEU A 7 7.65 10.27 -26.51
N THR A 8 8.63 10.99 -27.06
CA THR A 8 9.80 10.40 -27.71
C THR A 8 10.77 9.83 -26.66
N ASP A 9 11.70 8.97 -27.08
CA ASP A 9 12.70 8.40 -26.15
C ASP A 9 13.61 9.47 -25.54
N SER A 10 13.94 10.53 -26.29
CA SER A 10 14.68 11.67 -25.77
C SER A 10 13.91 12.41 -24.67
N GLN A 11 12.60 12.60 -24.85
CA GLN A 11 11.74 13.20 -23.82
C GLN A 11 11.59 12.29 -22.60
N ILE A 12 11.48 10.97 -22.77
CA ILE A 12 11.42 10.04 -21.64
C ILE A 12 12.75 10.07 -20.86
N THR A 13 13.89 10.10 -21.56
CA THR A 13 15.19 10.19 -20.93
C THR A 13 15.31 11.47 -20.08
N SER A 14 14.94 12.63 -20.64
CA SER A 14 15.08 13.91 -19.94
C SER A 14 14.02 14.15 -18.85
N LEU A 15 12.78 13.72 -19.06
CA LEU A 15 11.66 14.01 -18.15
C LEU A 15 11.38 12.91 -17.11
N TRP A 16 11.85 11.68 -17.37
CA TRP A 16 11.52 10.48 -16.58
C TRP A 16 12.75 9.64 -16.20
N GLY A 17 13.96 10.06 -16.57
CA GLY A 17 15.18 9.28 -16.32
C GLY A 17 15.27 8.01 -17.16
N GLY A 18 14.51 7.92 -18.26
CA GLY A 18 14.49 6.74 -19.13
C GLY A 18 13.58 5.61 -18.66
N ILE A 19 13.57 4.53 -19.46
CA ILE A 19 12.92 3.26 -19.16
C ILE A 19 14.01 2.19 -19.09
N ASP A 20 14.22 1.64 -17.91
CA ASP A 20 15.17 0.55 -17.72
C ASP A 20 14.50 -0.79 -18.12
N PRO A 21 15.04 -1.52 -19.12
CA PRO A 21 14.51 -2.82 -19.52
C PRO A 21 14.61 -3.89 -18.41
N GLN A 22 15.49 -3.71 -17.42
CA GLN A 22 15.52 -4.57 -16.24
C GLN A 22 14.22 -4.47 -15.47
N PHE A 23 13.57 -3.30 -15.40
CA PHE A 23 12.30 -3.09 -14.70
C PHE A 23 11.07 -3.33 -15.59
N SER A 24 11.20 -4.20 -16.61
CA SER A 24 10.08 -4.59 -17.46
C SER A 24 9.07 -5.50 -16.73
N PRO A 25 7.80 -5.55 -17.18
CA PRO A 25 6.77 -6.42 -16.60
C PRO A 25 7.20 -7.89 -16.48
N GLY A 26 7.77 -8.47 -17.54
CA GLY A 26 8.19 -9.88 -17.52
C GLY A 26 9.30 -10.14 -16.50
N ASN A 27 10.27 -9.22 -16.38
CA ASN A 27 11.34 -9.34 -15.41
C ASN A 27 10.87 -9.12 -13.97
N ALA A 28 9.83 -8.30 -13.74
CA ALA A 28 9.21 -8.12 -12.43
C ALA A 28 8.45 -9.38 -12.00
N MET A 29 7.67 -9.99 -12.91
CA MET A 29 7.01 -11.29 -12.66
C MET A 29 8.02 -12.38 -12.29
N ALA A 30 9.08 -12.52 -13.07
CA ALA A 30 10.13 -13.52 -12.85
C ALA A 30 10.82 -13.36 -11.49
N ALA A 31 10.98 -12.12 -11.02
CA ALA A 31 11.55 -11.84 -9.70
C ALA A 31 10.65 -12.39 -8.57
N VAL A 32 9.32 -12.22 -8.67
CA VAL A 32 8.39 -12.75 -7.65
C VAL A 32 8.43 -14.27 -7.67
N GLN A 33 8.35 -14.86 -8.87
CA GLN A 33 8.33 -16.30 -9.06
C GLN A 33 9.59 -17.00 -8.53
N SER A 34 10.74 -16.35 -8.70
CA SER A 34 12.01 -16.82 -8.15
C SER A 34 12.09 -16.65 -6.62
N ALA A 35 11.59 -15.54 -6.09
CA ALA A 35 11.66 -15.25 -4.65
C ALA A 35 10.69 -16.11 -3.82
N LEU A 36 9.47 -16.32 -4.33
CA LEU A 36 8.41 -17.09 -3.68
C LEU A 36 7.61 -17.86 -4.75
N PRO A 37 7.93 -19.13 -5.00
CA PRO A 37 7.17 -19.98 -5.91
C PRO A 37 5.70 -20.12 -5.48
N GLN A 38 4.82 -20.41 -6.44
CA GLN A 38 3.38 -20.53 -6.21
C GLN A 38 3.03 -21.51 -5.08
N THR A 39 3.67 -22.67 -5.04
CA THR A 39 3.42 -23.70 -4.02
C THR A 39 3.73 -23.19 -2.61
N GLU A 40 4.78 -22.40 -2.44
CA GLU A 40 5.15 -21.79 -1.15
C GLU A 40 4.19 -20.67 -0.76
N TYR A 41 3.75 -19.86 -1.73
CA TYR A 41 2.72 -18.85 -1.52
C TYR A 41 1.39 -19.48 -1.05
N GLU A 42 0.95 -20.54 -1.72
CA GLU A 42 -0.28 -21.23 -1.38
C GLU A 42 -0.20 -21.91 -0.01
N ALA A 43 0.96 -22.46 0.36
CA ALA A 43 1.22 -23.03 1.67
C ALA A 43 1.29 -21.98 2.79
N LEU A 44 1.69 -20.74 2.48
CA LEU A 44 1.65 -19.61 3.41
C LEU A 44 0.22 -19.13 3.69
N PHE A 45 -0.66 -19.20 2.69
CA PHE A 45 -2.00 -18.62 2.75
C PHE A 45 -3.09 -19.64 2.38
N PRO A 46 -3.20 -20.79 3.09
CA PRO A 46 -4.07 -21.89 2.69
C PRO A 46 -5.57 -21.59 2.86
N MET A 47 -5.92 -20.63 3.73
CA MET A 47 -7.30 -20.25 4.06
C MET A 47 -7.68 -18.85 3.54
N ARG A 48 -6.93 -18.30 2.59
CA ARG A 48 -7.26 -17.00 1.98
C ARG A 48 -8.63 -17.06 1.28
N ILE A 49 -9.28 -15.90 1.18
CA ILE A 49 -10.66 -15.77 0.70
C ILE A 49 -10.86 -16.42 -0.69
N GLY A 50 -11.85 -17.31 -0.80
CA GLY A 50 -12.20 -18.02 -2.04
C GLY A 50 -11.40 -19.29 -2.33
N THR A 51 -10.52 -19.73 -1.43
CA THR A 51 -9.92 -21.08 -1.50
C THR A 51 -10.92 -22.17 -1.12
N PRO A 52 -10.71 -23.44 -1.50
CA PRO A 52 -11.55 -24.56 -1.05
C PRO A 52 -11.65 -24.67 0.48
N ALA A 53 -10.54 -24.43 1.20
CA ALA A 53 -10.53 -24.42 2.66
C ALA A 53 -11.39 -23.26 3.22
N TRP A 54 -11.28 -22.07 2.63
CA TRP A 54 -12.14 -20.95 2.98
C TRP A 54 -13.62 -21.25 2.72
N HIS A 55 -13.98 -21.81 1.56
CA HIS A 55 -15.37 -22.18 1.26
C HIS A 55 -15.94 -23.17 2.28
N THR A 56 -15.14 -24.17 2.65
CA THR A 56 -15.53 -25.18 3.65
C THR A 56 -15.81 -24.53 5.01
N PHE A 57 -14.92 -23.63 5.46
CA PHE A 57 -15.07 -22.94 6.74
C PHE A 57 -16.21 -21.90 6.72
N ALA A 58 -16.32 -21.14 5.64
CA ALA A 58 -17.22 -20.00 5.54
C ALA A 58 -18.67 -20.42 5.22
N ALA A 59 -18.95 -21.64 4.76
CA ALA A 59 -20.25 -22.08 4.25
C ALA A 59 -21.45 -21.79 5.17
N SER A 60 -21.26 -21.78 6.49
CA SER A 60 -22.32 -21.51 7.48
C SER A 60 -22.37 -20.06 7.97
N LYS A 61 -21.47 -19.21 7.49
CA LYS A 61 -21.29 -17.83 7.97
C LYS A 61 -22.18 -16.86 7.19
N PRO A 62 -22.71 -15.81 7.82
CA PRO A 62 -23.64 -14.87 7.18
C PRO A 62 -23.02 -14.04 6.04
N TYR A 63 -21.69 -13.97 5.97
CA TYR A 63 -20.94 -13.26 4.94
C TYR A 63 -20.55 -14.16 3.75
N TYR A 64 -20.91 -15.45 3.78
CA TYR A 64 -20.53 -16.40 2.72
C TYR A 64 -21.13 -16.04 1.37
N LYS A 65 -20.30 -16.09 0.33
CA LYS A 65 -20.71 -15.92 -1.06
C LYS A 65 -20.30 -17.18 -1.82
N PRO A 66 -21.25 -18.02 -2.31
CA PRO A 66 -20.92 -19.24 -3.03
C PRO A 66 -20.01 -19.03 -4.26
N GLY A 67 -20.13 -17.89 -4.92
CA GLY A 67 -19.30 -17.50 -6.07
C GLY A 67 -18.01 -16.73 -5.72
N GLN A 68 -17.58 -16.71 -4.46
CA GLN A 68 -16.35 -16.03 -4.05
C GLN A 68 -15.14 -16.69 -4.71
N VAL A 69 -14.49 -15.99 -5.63
CA VAL A 69 -13.25 -16.47 -6.25
C VAL A 69 -12.06 -16.30 -5.31
N ASP A 70 -10.98 -17.04 -5.57
CA ASP A 70 -9.66 -16.87 -4.92
C ASP A 70 -9.09 -15.48 -5.25
N TYR A 71 -9.54 -14.49 -4.48
CA TYR A 71 -9.25 -13.07 -4.69
C TYR A 71 -7.75 -12.82 -4.52
N TYR A 72 -7.14 -13.44 -3.51
CA TYR A 72 -5.72 -13.36 -3.23
C TYR A 72 -4.92 -14.48 -3.91
N SER A 73 -5.34 -14.93 -5.10
CA SER A 73 -4.60 -15.95 -5.83
C SER A 73 -3.19 -15.51 -6.22
N TYR A 74 -2.28 -16.47 -6.35
CA TYR A 74 -0.93 -16.21 -6.84
C TYR A 74 -0.93 -15.58 -8.24
N SER A 75 -1.86 -16.01 -9.12
CA SER A 75 -2.03 -15.41 -10.44
C SER A 75 -2.43 -13.94 -10.40
N ASN A 76 -3.27 -13.54 -9.44
CA ASN A 76 -3.63 -12.13 -9.25
C ASN A 76 -2.43 -11.30 -8.76
N LEU A 77 -1.63 -11.84 -7.83
CA LEU A 77 -0.38 -11.20 -7.38
C LEU A 77 0.59 -10.98 -8.56
N ILE A 78 0.88 -12.03 -9.33
CA ILE A 78 1.78 -11.95 -10.48
C ILE A 78 1.26 -10.98 -11.55
N SER A 79 -0.05 -11.03 -11.84
CA SER A 79 -0.67 -10.13 -12.81
C SER A 79 -0.64 -8.66 -12.35
N ALA A 80 -0.77 -8.42 -11.04
CA ALA A 80 -0.69 -7.08 -10.47
C ALA A 80 0.73 -6.53 -10.55
N VAL A 81 1.74 -7.34 -10.18
CA VAL A 81 3.16 -6.98 -10.32
C VAL A 81 3.49 -6.65 -11.77
N SER A 82 3.09 -7.49 -12.72
CA SER A 82 3.23 -7.20 -14.15
C SER A 82 2.55 -5.89 -14.56
N GLY A 83 1.34 -5.65 -14.07
CA GLY A 83 0.54 -4.48 -14.42
C GLY A 83 1.17 -3.19 -13.94
N VAL A 84 1.55 -3.11 -12.66
CA VAL A 84 2.19 -1.90 -12.10
C VAL A 84 3.59 -1.72 -12.66
N ALA A 85 4.34 -2.79 -12.91
CA ALA A 85 5.68 -2.71 -13.48
C ALA A 85 5.73 -2.05 -14.88
N ASN A 86 4.61 -1.84 -15.57
CA ASN A 86 4.56 -1.04 -16.81
C ASN A 86 4.40 0.47 -16.56
N ILE A 87 4.33 0.91 -15.30
CA ILE A 87 3.96 2.27 -14.93
C ILE A 87 5.13 2.94 -14.20
N LYS A 88 5.45 4.18 -14.56
CA LYS A 88 6.19 5.10 -13.70
C LYS A 88 5.26 6.16 -13.14
N TYR A 89 5.54 6.60 -11.93
CA TYR A 89 4.88 7.70 -11.23
C TYR A 89 5.87 8.85 -11.06
N LYS A 90 5.39 10.09 -11.17
CA LYS A 90 6.21 11.28 -10.88
C LYS A 90 5.41 12.28 -10.06
N LEU A 91 5.98 12.67 -8.93
CA LEU A 91 5.53 13.78 -8.10
C LEU A 91 6.46 14.97 -8.35
N GLU A 92 5.90 16.12 -8.67
CA GLU A 92 6.63 17.37 -8.80
C GLU A 92 6.09 18.38 -7.78
N ASN A 93 6.98 18.96 -6.98
CA ASN A 93 6.66 20.00 -6.00
C ASN A 93 7.45 21.27 -6.33
N ARG A 94 6.91 22.43 -5.97
CA ARG A 94 7.69 23.67 -5.94
C ARG A 94 8.58 23.70 -4.70
N GLN A 95 9.86 24.09 -4.87
CA GLN A 95 10.84 24.16 -3.78
C GLN A 95 10.34 25.07 -2.65
N GLY A 96 10.58 24.64 -1.40
CA GLY A 96 10.08 25.35 -0.21
C GLY A 96 8.63 25.00 0.16
N SER A 97 7.92 24.25 -0.67
CA SER A 97 6.68 23.61 -0.24
C SER A 97 6.99 22.48 0.75
N THR A 98 6.54 22.62 2.00
CA THR A 98 6.78 21.68 3.11
C THR A 98 5.64 20.67 3.29
N SER A 99 4.61 20.69 2.45
CA SER A 99 3.45 19.79 2.48
C SER A 99 2.71 19.84 1.14
N SER A 100 1.84 18.85 0.84
CA SER A 100 0.79 18.73 -0.21
C SER A 100 0.45 19.83 -1.21
N TRP A 101 0.69 21.09 -0.87
CA TRP A 101 0.29 22.26 -1.62
C TRP A 101 1.31 22.52 -2.73
N ASN A 102 0.85 23.04 -3.85
CA ASN A 102 1.71 23.34 -5.00
C ASN A 102 2.46 22.12 -5.55
N ASN A 103 1.74 21.02 -5.73
CA ASN A 103 2.27 19.84 -6.41
C ASN A 103 1.49 19.48 -7.67
N ARG A 104 2.09 18.60 -8.46
CA ARG A 104 1.41 17.91 -9.56
C ARG A 104 1.93 16.50 -9.71
N VAL A 105 1.07 15.64 -10.21
CA VAL A 105 1.29 14.20 -10.28
C VAL A 105 1.09 13.73 -11.71
N PHE A 106 2.03 12.92 -12.19
CA PHE A 106 1.98 12.29 -13.50
C PHE A 106 2.12 10.77 -13.39
N ARG A 107 1.60 10.07 -14.39
CA ARG A 107 2.02 8.70 -14.73
C ARG A 107 2.64 8.66 -16.12
N LEU A 108 3.51 7.67 -16.33
CA LEU A 108 3.98 7.24 -17.64
C LEU A 108 3.62 5.77 -17.83
N ASP A 109 2.92 5.44 -18.92
CA ASP A 109 2.86 4.08 -19.43
C ASP A 109 4.13 3.81 -20.25
N LYS A 110 4.96 2.85 -19.81
CA LYS A 110 6.27 2.59 -20.41
C LYS A 110 6.14 1.97 -21.81
N THR A 111 5.12 1.14 -22.03
CA THR A 111 4.89 0.47 -23.31
C THR A 111 4.38 1.46 -24.36
N THR A 112 3.36 2.24 -24.03
CA THR A 112 2.76 3.20 -24.98
C THR A 112 3.46 4.56 -24.98
N LYS A 113 4.48 4.75 -24.13
CA LYS A 113 5.21 6.00 -23.94
C LYS A 113 4.30 7.19 -23.62
N THR A 114 3.15 6.90 -23.00
CA THR A 114 2.09 7.88 -22.77
C THR A 114 2.20 8.47 -21.38
N GLU A 115 2.52 9.76 -21.31
CA GLU A 115 2.47 10.56 -20.08
C GLU A 115 1.05 11.10 -19.88
N THR A 116 0.53 11.02 -18.66
CA THR A 116 -0.76 11.59 -18.28
C THR A 116 -0.63 12.38 -16.98
N LEU A 117 -1.08 13.63 -17.01
CA LEU A 117 -1.28 14.43 -15.80
C LEU A 117 -2.50 13.89 -15.03
N ILE A 118 -2.26 13.45 -13.79
CA ILE A 118 -3.27 12.88 -12.89
C ILE A 118 -3.92 13.99 -12.05
N TYR A 119 -3.09 14.87 -11.51
CA TYR A 119 -3.49 15.95 -10.61
C TYR A 119 -2.54 17.13 -10.77
N GLN A 120 -3.05 18.34 -10.61
CA GLN A 120 -2.24 19.54 -10.47
C GLN A 120 -2.98 20.50 -9.53
N ASP A 121 -2.25 20.99 -8.54
CA ASP A 121 -2.71 22.05 -7.66
C ASP A 121 -3.02 23.33 -8.47
N ALA A 122 -4.09 24.03 -8.10
CA ALA A 122 -4.52 25.25 -8.79
C ALA A 122 -3.41 26.32 -8.81
N ASP A 123 -2.61 26.39 -7.75
CA ASP A 123 -1.57 27.38 -7.58
C ASP A 123 -0.21 26.97 -8.16
N PHE A 124 -0.07 25.73 -8.68
CA PHE A 124 1.20 25.23 -9.22
C PHE A 124 1.76 26.11 -10.35
N ASN A 125 0.87 26.71 -11.15
CA ASN A 125 1.18 27.59 -12.26
C ASN A 125 0.74 29.05 -12.02
N ALA A 126 0.42 29.42 -10.77
CA ALA A 126 0.14 30.82 -10.46
C ALA A 126 1.37 31.69 -10.74
N SER A 127 1.15 32.95 -11.16
CA SER A 127 2.23 33.85 -11.60
C SER A 127 3.34 34.03 -10.57
N TRP A 128 2.98 34.07 -9.28
CA TRP A 128 3.92 34.16 -8.16
C TRP A 128 4.74 32.88 -7.92
N ASN A 129 4.31 31.75 -8.49
CA ASN A 129 4.90 30.42 -8.26
C ASN A 129 5.73 29.91 -9.45
N LEU A 130 5.61 30.53 -10.63
CA LEU A 130 6.24 30.04 -11.87
C LEU A 130 7.77 29.98 -11.80
N THR A 131 8.40 30.91 -11.08
CA THR A 131 9.85 31.02 -10.95
C THR A 131 10.43 30.13 -9.83
N VAL A 132 9.59 29.57 -8.97
CA VAL A 132 10.03 28.68 -7.90
C VAL A 132 10.52 27.36 -8.53
N PRO A 133 11.75 26.90 -8.25
CA PRO A 133 12.28 25.67 -8.83
C PRO A 133 11.38 24.44 -8.57
N ILE A 134 11.35 23.50 -9.52
CA ILE A 134 10.61 22.25 -9.37
C ILE A 134 11.55 21.17 -8.83
N ILE A 135 11.10 20.47 -7.79
CA ILE A 135 11.72 19.25 -7.26
C ILE A 135 10.87 18.07 -7.73
N SER A 136 11.50 17.12 -8.41
CA SER A 136 10.82 15.95 -8.97
C SER A 136 11.27 14.67 -8.28
N GLN A 137 10.31 13.82 -7.94
CA GLN A 137 10.53 12.46 -7.46
C GLN A 137 9.85 11.49 -8.42
N ILE A 138 10.62 10.52 -8.93
CA ILE A 138 10.12 9.49 -9.87
C ILE A 138 10.18 8.14 -9.16
N VAL A 139 9.09 7.38 -9.29
CA VAL A 139 8.99 5.99 -8.87
C VAL A 139 8.77 5.14 -10.11
N ASP A 140 9.61 4.14 -10.34
CA ASP A 140 9.37 3.11 -11.35
C ASP A 140 8.83 1.87 -10.64
N PHE A 141 7.55 1.56 -10.78
CA PHE A 141 6.96 0.43 -10.03
C PHE A 141 7.53 -0.93 -10.45
N GLY A 142 8.30 -0.99 -11.55
CA GLY A 142 9.05 -2.19 -11.92
C GLY A 142 10.27 -2.47 -11.03
N THR A 143 10.62 -1.57 -10.10
CA THR A 143 11.68 -1.78 -9.11
C THR A 143 11.23 -2.60 -7.91
N PHE A 144 9.91 -2.78 -7.71
CA PHE A 144 9.36 -3.64 -6.65
C PHE A 144 10.05 -5.01 -6.70
N ILE A 145 10.65 -5.43 -5.59
CA ILE A 145 11.45 -6.65 -5.40
C ILE A 145 12.61 -6.81 -6.37
N LYS A 146 13.16 -5.71 -6.88
CA LYS A 146 14.22 -5.70 -7.90
C LYS A 146 15.43 -4.84 -7.55
N GLU A 147 15.37 -4.07 -6.47
CA GLU A 147 16.48 -3.25 -5.99
C GLU A 147 17.17 -3.83 -4.75
N GLY A 148 18.36 -3.30 -4.46
CA GLY A 148 19.22 -3.80 -3.38
C GLY A 148 19.76 -5.21 -3.62
N THR A 149 20.22 -5.85 -2.54
CA THR A 149 20.77 -7.21 -2.60
C THR A 149 19.69 -8.27 -2.81
N ALA A 150 20.08 -9.51 -3.13
CA ALA A 150 19.12 -10.63 -3.20
C ALA A 150 18.36 -10.84 -1.87
N VAL A 151 19.00 -10.56 -0.74
CA VAL A 151 18.38 -10.59 0.58
C VAL A 151 17.35 -9.46 0.72
N ASN A 152 17.68 -8.24 0.28
CA ASN A 152 16.72 -7.11 0.30
C ASN A 152 15.47 -7.42 -0.51
N ARG A 153 15.60 -7.96 -1.72
CA ARG A 153 14.45 -8.29 -2.58
C ARG A 153 13.51 -9.31 -1.95
N LYS A 154 14.06 -10.34 -1.29
CA LYS A 154 13.25 -11.32 -0.55
C LYS A 154 12.64 -10.73 0.72
N ARG A 155 13.39 -9.89 1.46
CA ARG A 155 12.87 -9.14 2.63
C ARG A 155 11.73 -8.22 2.24
N GLU A 156 11.83 -7.55 1.11
CA GLU A 156 10.77 -6.70 0.59
C GLU A 156 9.48 -7.49 0.35
N LEU A 157 9.56 -8.60 -0.40
CA LEU A 157 8.39 -9.42 -0.66
C LEU A 157 7.78 -9.95 0.65
N ALA A 158 8.62 -10.39 1.58
CA ALA A 158 8.17 -10.86 2.89
C ALA A 158 7.51 -9.75 3.71
N ALA A 159 8.06 -8.54 3.71
CA ALA A 159 7.55 -7.39 4.44
C ALA A 159 6.23 -6.85 3.84
N PHE A 160 6.13 -6.85 2.52
CA PHE A 160 4.90 -6.52 1.82
C PHE A 160 3.80 -7.52 2.17
N LEU A 161 4.07 -8.82 2.00
CA LEU A 161 3.12 -9.90 2.27
C LEU A 161 2.70 -9.94 3.74
N SER A 162 3.62 -9.72 4.68
CA SER A 162 3.29 -9.73 6.12
C SER A 162 2.39 -8.56 6.53
N ASN A 163 2.59 -7.38 5.95
CA ASN A 163 1.74 -6.24 6.22
C ASN A 163 0.33 -6.44 5.64
N ILE A 164 0.20 -6.85 4.38
CA ILE A 164 -1.14 -7.12 3.82
C ILE A 164 -1.83 -8.29 4.52
N ALA A 165 -1.07 -9.29 4.99
CA ALA A 165 -1.59 -10.38 5.80
C ALA A 165 -2.16 -9.88 7.13
N HIS A 166 -1.51 -8.89 7.76
CA HIS A 166 -2.04 -8.23 8.94
C HIS A 166 -3.30 -7.40 8.63
N GLU A 167 -3.30 -6.58 7.58
CA GLU A 167 -4.46 -5.73 7.22
C GLU A 167 -5.72 -6.52 6.86
N THR A 168 -5.58 -7.79 6.51
CA THR A 168 -6.67 -8.61 5.97
C THR A 168 -6.97 -9.84 6.81
N SER A 169 -6.30 -9.99 7.96
CA SER A 169 -6.64 -11.07 8.87
C SER A 169 -7.99 -10.83 9.52
N GLY A 170 -8.67 -11.89 9.91
CA GLY A 170 -9.92 -11.80 10.66
C GLY A 170 -9.74 -11.80 12.18
N SER A 171 -8.53 -11.56 12.71
CA SER A 171 -8.30 -11.63 14.16
C SER A 171 -9.05 -10.53 14.91
N TRP A 172 -10.16 -10.92 15.53
CA TRP A 172 -10.89 -10.20 16.55
C TRP A 172 -10.87 -11.04 17.83
N ALA A 173 -9.93 -10.79 18.74
CA ALA A 173 -10.12 -11.22 20.12
C ALA A 173 -11.30 -10.41 20.70
N SER A 174 -12.46 -11.07 20.80
CA SER A 174 -13.61 -10.77 21.67
C SER A 174 -13.82 -9.29 22.05
N GLY A 175 -14.63 -8.58 21.26
CA GLY A 175 -15.55 -7.56 21.78
C GLY A 175 -15.03 -6.13 21.91
N ASN A 176 -14.94 -5.39 20.79
CA ASN A 176 -15.56 -4.05 20.69
C ASN A 176 -15.63 -3.56 19.23
N LYS A 177 -16.84 -3.31 18.71
CA LYS A 177 -17.16 -3.06 17.28
C LYS A 177 -16.70 -1.70 16.68
N SER A 178 -15.46 -1.26 16.91
CA SER A 178 -15.02 0.00 16.28
C SER A 178 -13.50 0.16 16.25
N GLY A 179 -12.93 0.17 15.05
CA GLY A 179 -11.61 0.75 14.80
C GLY A 179 -10.71 -0.16 14.00
N TRP A 180 -10.94 -0.25 12.68
CA TRP A 180 -9.85 -0.57 11.77
C TRP A 180 -8.78 0.51 11.89
N GLY A 181 -7.51 0.13 11.72
CA GLY A 181 -6.45 1.09 11.47
C GLY A 181 -6.83 1.88 10.24
N VAL A 182 -7.31 3.11 10.42
CA VAL A 182 -7.66 3.96 9.30
C VAL A 182 -6.34 4.36 8.66
N ILE A 183 -5.99 3.75 7.52
CA ILE A 183 -4.88 4.21 6.69
C ILE A 183 -5.32 5.52 6.07
N ARG A 184 -5.07 6.60 6.81
CA ARG A 184 -5.33 7.96 6.38
C ARG A 184 -4.11 8.46 5.66
N ASN A 185 -4.20 8.48 4.34
CA ASN A 185 -3.25 9.19 3.50
C ASN A 185 -3.84 10.55 3.21
N ARG A 186 -3.20 11.58 3.74
CA ARG A 186 -3.33 12.90 3.19
C ARG A 186 -1.94 13.31 2.78
N LEU A 187 -1.80 13.84 1.57
CA LEU A 187 -0.67 14.70 1.26
C LEU A 187 -0.65 15.91 2.24
N VAL A 188 -1.80 16.20 2.88
CA VAL A 188 -2.07 17.28 3.83
C VAL A 188 -2.05 16.83 5.30
N SER A 189 -1.09 17.30 6.07
CA SER A 189 -1.11 17.28 7.53
C SER A 189 -2.36 17.96 8.08
N VAL A 190 -3.33 17.19 8.59
CA VAL A 190 -4.29 17.66 9.61
C VAL A 190 -4.56 16.51 10.58
N LEU A 191 -3.99 16.67 11.78
CA LEU A 191 -4.30 15.96 13.02
C LEU A 191 -5.81 16.09 13.32
N LEU A 192 -6.46 15.02 13.83
CA LEU A 192 -7.78 14.89 14.51
C LEU A 192 -8.60 13.71 13.93
N ALA A 193 -9.11 12.73 14.68
CA ALA A 193 -9.28 12.56 16.11
C ALA A 193 -9.17 11.07 16.51
N PHE A 194 -8.50 10.78 17.62
CA PHE A 194 -8.43 9.47 18.26
C PHE A 194 -9.64 9.28 19.17
N ARG A 195 -10.23 8.07 19.19
CA ARG A 195 -10.87 7.52 20.39
C ARG A 195 -9.93 6.46 20.96
N PRO A 196 -9.55 6.53 22.26
CA PRO A 196 -8.75 5.50 22.88
C PRO A 196 -9.58 4.23 23.09
N LEU A 197 -9.01 3.06 22.82
CA LEU A 197 -9.55 1.79 23.29
C LEU A 197 -8.63 1.20 24.36
N LYS A 198 -9.26 0.85 25.49
CA LYS A 198 -8.65 0.16 26.63
C LYS A 198 -8.16 -1.23 26.21
N SER A 199 -6.98 -1.58 26.68
CA SER A 199 -6.41 -2.93 26.63
C SER A 199 -7.29 -3.93 27.38
N MET A 200 -7.53 -5.10 26.80
CA MET A 200 -7.96 -6.29 27.54
C MET A 200 -7.10 -7.50 27.17
N SER A 201 -6.91 -8.35 28.18
CA SER A 201 -6.01 -9.52 28.28
C SER A 201 -6.33 -10.63 27.26
N PRO A 202 -5.35 -11.47 26.88
CA PRO A 202 -5.57 -12.54 25.90
C PRO A 202 -6.22 -13.76 26.57
N ASN A 203 -7.44 -14.11 26.14
CA ASN A 203 -8.03 -15.42 26.47
C ASN A 203 -8.04 -16.31 25.22
N THR A 204 -7.26 -17.39 25.34
CA THR A 204 -7.46 -18.76 24.84
C THR A 204 -8.65 -19.04 23.93
N GLU A 205 -8.39 -19.00 22.63
CA GLU A 205 -8.70 -20.01 21.61
C GLU A 205 -8.24 -19.36 20.30
N GLU A 206 -7.26 -19.96 19.62
CA GLU A 206 -6.74 -19.46 18.35
C GLU A 206 -7.85 -19.63 17.30
N SER A 207 -8.78 -18.68 17.25
CA SER A 207 -9.88 -18.74 16.31
C SER A 207 -9.30 -18.69 14.90
N GLN A 208 -9.76 -19.59 14.04
CA GLN A 208 -9.41 -19.65 12.62
C GLN A 208 -9.73 -18.35 11.86
N ASP A 209 -10.38 -17.38 12.51
CA ASP A 209 -10.52 -16.02 12.02
C ASP A 209 -9.17 -15.26 12.02
N SER A 210 -8.11 -15.70 12.72
CA SER A 210 -6.76 -15.11 12.65
C SER A 210 -5.99 -15.36 11.34
N THR A 211 -6.59 -16.03 10.36
CA THR A 211 -5.92 -16.38 9.09
C THR A 211 -5.61 -15.15 8.23
N PRO A 212 -4.39 -15.05 7.67
CA PRO A 212 -4.02 -13.96 6.75
C PRO A 212 -4.78 -14.02 5.43
N LEU A 213 -4.97 -12.86 4.78
CA LEU A 213 -5.63 -12.74 3.47
C LEU A 213 -7.09 -13.25 3.47
N TYR A 214 -7.81 -13.08 4.57
CA TYR A 214 -9.16 -13.60 4.76
C TYR A 214 -10.26 -12.60 4.36
N TRP A 215 -10.02 -11.31 4.54
CA TRP A 215 -10.96 -10.25 4.19
C TRP A 215 -10.40 -9.38 3.05
N ASN A 216 -11.23 -9.05 2.07
CA ASN A 216 -10.93 -8.08 1.00
C ASN A 216 -11.75 -6.78 1.12
N GLU A 217 -12.51 -6.64 2.19
CA GLU A 217 -13.36 -5.49 2.51
C GLU A 217 -13.42 -5.33 4.02
N GLU A 218 -13.46 -4.07 4.48
CA GLU A 218 -13.58 -3.72 5.89
C GLU A 218 -14.87 -4.34 6.49
N ILE A 219 -14.75 -5.24 7.47
CA ILE A 219 -15.85 -6.10 7.96
C ILE A 219 -17.16 -5.34 8.27
N PRO A 220 -17.14 -4.21 9.01
CA PRO A 220 -18.32 -3.40 9.23
C PRO A 220 -19.08 -2.97 7.98
N TYR A 221 -18.55 -3.04 6.76
CA TYR A 221 -19.21 -2.60 5.54
C TYR A 221 -19.66 -3.75 4.62
N ILE A 222 -19.25 -4.99 4.89
CA ILE A 222 -19.57 -6.16 4.05
C ILE A 222 -21.08 -6.38 3.92
N THR A 223 -21.84 -6.16 4.99
CA THR A 223 -23.28 -6.42 5.04
C THR A 223 -24.12 -5.15 5.25
N ASN A 224 -23.54 -3.96 5.06
CA ASN A 224 -24.30 -2.71 5.17
C ASN A 224 -23.90 -1.67 4.12
N THR A 225 -24.76 -0.68 3.96
CA THR A 225 -24.60 0.39 2.95
C THR A 225 -24.08 1.68 3.57
N LYS A 226 -23.35 1.61 4.69
CA LYS A 226 -22.88 2.81 5.40
C LYS A 226 -21.86 3.57 4.54
N ILE A 227 -22.07 4.88 4.42
CA ILE A 227 -21.11 5.80 3.78
C ILE A 227 -20.10 6.26 4.83
N ALA A 228 -18.81 6.10 4.52
CA ALA A 228 -17.71 6.51 5.39
C ALA A 228 -16.44 6.81 4.59
N TYR A 229 -15.45 7.38 5.28
CA TYR A 229 -14.15 7.75 4.72
C TYR A 229 -14.26 8.75 3.56
N VAL A 230 -15.15 9.71 3.74
CA VAL A 230 -15.43 10.79 2.79
C VAL A 230 -14.79 12.06 3.32
N ASP A 231 -13.97 12.68 2.49
CA ASP A 231 -13.33 13.96 2.73
C ASP A 231 -13.68 14.92 1.59
N THR A 232 -14.58 15.86 1.86
CA THR A 232 -15.12 16.81 0.87
C THR A 232 -14.14 17.92 0.51
N HIS A 233 -12.98 17.98 1.17
CA HIS A 233 -11.93 18.98 0.93
C HIS A 233 -10.63 18.33 0.41
N ALA A 234 -10.71 17.07 -0.04
CA ALA A 234 -9.56 16.37 -0.62
C ALA A 234 -9.29 16.82 -2.06
N GLU A 235 -8.06 16.59 -2.51
CA GLU A 235 -7.63 16.84 -3.90
C GLU A 235 -8.47 16.04 -4.90
N PHE A 236 -8.80 14.80 -4.55
CA PHE A 236 -9.73 13.96 -5.29
C PHE A 236 -11.09 13.91 -4.60
N LEU A 237 -12.02 14.73 -5.11
CA LEU A 237 -13.35 14.88 -4.51
C LEU A 237 -14.16 13.56 -4.49
N PRO A 238 -14.91 13.31 -3.42
CA PRO A 238 -15.76 12.12 -3.30
C PRO A 238 -17.00 12.23 -4.20
N VAL A 239 -17.50 11.08 -4.66
CA VAL A 239 -18.75 10.99 -5.40
C VAL A 239 -19.92 10.80 -4.41
N PRO A 240 -21.02 11.57 -4.51
CA PRO A 240 -22.19 11.39 -3.65
C PRO A 240 -22.68 9.94 -3.65
N GLY A 241 -22.99 9.41 -2.46
CA GLY A 241 -23.48 8.04 -2.29
C GLY A 241 -22.39 6.96 -2.27
N LYS A 242 -21.11 7.30 -2.49
CA LYS A 242 -20.00 6.34 -2.47
C LYS A 242 -19.26 6.33 -1.13
N SER A 243 -18.84 5.14 -0.72
CA SER A 243 -18.11 4.87 0.53
C SER A 243 -16.69 4.41 0.20
N TYR A 244 -15.69 5.00 0.84
CA TYR A 244 -14.26 4.74 0.59
C TYR A 244 -13.59 4.04 1.78
N HIS A 245 -14.32 3.12 2.41
CA HIS A 245 -13.80 2.24 3.45
C HIS A 245 -12.73 1.28 2.93
N GLY A 246 -12.09 0.57 3.85
CA GLY A 246 -10.98 -0.32 3.55
C GLY A 246 -11.35 -1.41 2.54
N ARG A 247 -10.60 -1.50 1.45
CA ARG A 247 -10.73 -2.57 0.44
C ARG A 247 -9.37 -3.10 0.01
N GLY A 248 -9.36 -4.37 -0.36
CA GLY A 248 -8.19 -5.07 -0.88
C GLY A 248 -7.07 -5.29 0.16
N PRO A 249 -5.88 -5.71 -0.30
CA PRO A 249 -4.80 -6.19 0.55
C PRO A 249 -4.25 -5.17 1.54
N ILE A 250 -4.29 -3.87 1.21
CA ILE A 250 -3.80 -2.79 2.09
C ILE A 250 -4.95 -2.03 2.76
N GLN A 251 -6.18 -2.55 2.72
CA GLN A 251 -7.37 -1.85 3.25
C GLN A 251 -7.44 -0.39 2.80
N LEU A 252 -7.29 -0.16 1.49
CA LEU A 252 -7.23 1.19 0.91
C LEU A 252 -8.46 1.99 1.33
N SER A 253 -8.23 3.13 1.97
CA SER A 253 -9.28 3.95 2.58
C SER A 253 -9.17 5.42 2.15
N TRP A 254 -10.27 6.16 2.21
CA TRP A 254 -10.42 7.58 1.83
C TRP A 254 -10.44 7.87 0.33
N ASN A 255 -11.36 8.75 -0.11
CA ASN A 255 -11.50 9.16 -1.51
C ASN A 255 -10.19 9.66 -2.15
N ASN A 256 -9.33 10.32 -1.37
CA ASN A 256 -8.06 10.82 -1.88
C ASN A 256 -7.16 9.70 -2.44
N ASN A 257 -7.08 8.58 -1.73
CA ASN A 257 -6.34 7.40 -2.14
C ASN A 257 -6.94 6.72 -3.36
N TYR A 258 -8.26 6.57 -3.36
CA TYR A 258 -8.98 5.98 -4.49
C TYR A 258 -8.75 6.81 -5.75
N GLY A 259 -8.82 8.14 -5.67
CA GLY A 259 -8.54 9.05 -6.77
C GLY A 259 -7.10 8.97 -7.27
N LEU A 260 -6.12 9.04 -6.37
CA LEU A 260 -4.70 8.97 -6.72
C LEU A 260 -4.37 7.65 -7.43
N PHE A 261 -4.72 6.51 -6.83
CA PHE A 261 -4.38 5.20 -7.37
C PHE A 261 -5.20 4.86 -8.62
N SER A 262 -6.44 5.34 -8.73
CA SER A 262 -7.18 5.29 -9.99
C SER A 262 -6.45 6.07 -11.09
N GLY A 263 -5.93 7.24 -10.75
CA GLY A 263 -5.10 8.05 -11.63
C GLY A 263 -3.86 7.31 -12.13
N ILE A 264 -3.14 6.66 -11.22
CA ILE A 264 -1.92 5.90 -11.57
C ILE A 264 -2.25 4.68 -12.44
N ILE A 265 -3.25 3.89 -12.06
CA ILE A 265 -3.61 2.63 -12.74
C ILE A 265 -4.25 2.92 -14.11
N TYR A 266 -5.24 3.80 -14.15
CA TYR A 266 -6.08 4.02 -15.33
C TYR A 266 -5.73 5.28 -16.12
N GLY A 267 -4.86 6.15 -15.60
CA GLY A 267 -4.71 7.51 -16.16
C GLY A 267 -5.97 8.35 -15.96
N ASN A 268 -6.83 7.96 -15.02
CA ASN A 268 -8.10 8.60 -14.75
C ASN A 268 -8.44 8.47 -13.26
N PRO A 269 -8.43 9.57 -12.49
CA PRO A 269 -8.81 9.53 -11.08
C PRO A 269 -10.25 9.05 -10.82
N ASN A 270 -11.15 9.21 -11.80
CA ASN A 270 -12.57 9.02 -11.57
C ASN A 270 -13.03 7.56 -11.53
N THR A 271 -12.26 6.61 -12.08
CA THR A 271 -12.69 5.21 -12.18
C THR A 271 -13.01 4.63 -10.80
N LEU A 272 -12.07 4.70 -9.86
CA LEU A 272 -12.29 4.19 -8.49
C LEU A 272 -13.02 5.18 -7.58
N LEU A 273 -13.12 6.46 -7.96
CA LEU A 273 -14.00 7.40 -7.26
C LEU A 273 -15.48 7.08 -7.52
N GLN A 274 -15.82 6.73 -8.76
CA GLN A 274 -17.17 6.38 -9.19
C GLN A 274 -17.53 4.93 -8.88
N GLN A 275 -16.57 4.01 -8.92
CA GLN A 275 -16.80 2.58 -8.69
C GLN A 275 -15.75 2.00 -7.72
N PRO A 276 -15.71 2.45 -6.45
CA PRO A 276 -14.76 1.94 -5.46
C PRO A 276 -14.89 0.43 -5.20
N GLU A 277 -16.07 -0.14 -5.43
CA GLU A 277 -16.37 -1.57 -5.33
C GLU A 277 -15.56 -2.46 -6.30
N LEU A 278 -14.99 -1.89 -7.37
CA LEU A 278 -14.13 -2.65 -8.29
C LEU A 278 -12.96 -3.32 -7.56
N ILE A 279 -12.43 -2.70 -6.51
CA ILE A 279 -11.33 -3.27 -5.73
C ILE A 279 -11.74 -4.59 -5.08
N ILE A 280 -13.00 -4.79 -4.67
CA ILE A 280 -13.44 -6.05 -4.04
C ILE A 280 -13.65 -7.15 -5.07
N ASN A 281 -14.04 -6.78 -6.30
CA ASN A 281 -14.38 -7.72 -7.34
C ASN A 281 -13.16 -8.20 -8.16
N ASP A 282 -12.09 -7.41 -8.18
CA ASP A 282 -10.88 -7.69 -8.96
C ASP A 282 -9.65 -7.80 -8.02
N GLY A 283 -9.21 -9.04 -7.79
CA GLY A 283 -8.04 -9.33 -6.95
C GLY A 283 -6.72 -8.81 -7.53
N LYS A 284 -6.59 -8.75 -8.86
CA LYS A 284 -5.43 -8.12 -9.50
C LYS A 284 -5.43 -6.63 -9.16
N LEU A 285 -6.56 -5.94 -9.34
CA LEU A 285 -6.68 -4.53 -8.98
C LEU A 285 -6.40 -4.30 -7.48
N GLY A 286 -6.87 -5.19 -6.61
CA GLY A 286 -6.53 -5.18 -5.19
C GLY A 286 -5.02 -5.20 -4.93
N PHE A 287 -4.30 -6.17 -5.50
CA PHE A 287 -2.84 -6.20 -5.36
C PHE A 287 -2.15 -4.98 -5.98
N MET A 288 -2.66 -4.45 -7.09
CA MET A 288 -2.10 -3.23 -7.69
C MET A 288 -2.17 -2.06 -6.70
N THR A 289 -3.29 -1.84 -6.01
CA THR A 289 -3.41 -0.74 -5.04
C THR A 289 -2.48 -0.91 -3.85
N ALA A 290 -2.27 -2.15 -3.38
CA ALA A 290 -1.33 -2.44 -2.30
C ALA A 290 0.13 -2.20 -2.71
N ILE A 291 0.53 -2.62 -3.90
CA ILE A 291 1.89 -2.37 -4.41
C ILE A 291 2.11 -0.87 -4.62
N LEU A 292 1.13 -0.16 -5.19
CA LEU A 292 1.22 1.29 -5.33
C LEU A 292 1.39 1.99 -3.97
N PHE A 293 0.65 1.59 -2.95
CA PHE A 293 0.85 2.12 -1.60
C PHE A 293 2.26 1.87 -1.07
N TRP A 294 2.75 0.64 -1.23
CA TRP A 294 4.09 0.24 -0.77
C TRP A 294 5.22 1.05 -1.41
N MET A 295 5.07 1.33 -2.70
CA MET A 295 6.08 1.97 -3.55
C MET A 295 5.99 3.50 -3.57
N THR A 296 4.83 4.09 -3.24
CA THR A 296 4.61 5.53 -3.38
C THR A 296 4.96 6.27 -2.09
N PRO A 297 5.98 7.15 -2.08
CA PRO A 297 6.28 7.98 -0.92
C PRO A 297 5.15 8.98 -0.66
N GLN A 298 4.93 9.27 0.61
CA GLN A 298 3.87 10.19 1.06
C GLN A 298 4.45 11.13 2.10
N PRO A 299 5.13 12.21 1.67
CA PRO A 299 5.83 13.12 2.55
C PRO A 299 4.98 13.52 3.78
N PRO A 300 5.53 13.45 4.99
CA PRO A 300 6.95 13.20 5.31
C PRO A 300 7.41 11.73 5.23
N LYS A 301 6.51 10.78 5.00
CA LYS A 301 6.85 9.34 4.94
C LYS A 301 7.59 9.00 3.64
N PRO A 302 8.73 8.26 3.72
CA PRO A 302 9.33 7.63 2.54
C PRO A 302 8.43 6.48 2.04
N SER A 303 8.79 5.88 0.91
CA SER A 303 8.15 4.63 0.48
C SER A 303 8.61 3.47 1.37
N ALA A 304 7.75 2.46 1.57
CA ALA A 304 8.14 1.26 2.30
C ALA A 304 9.19 0.44 1.51
N HIS A 305 9.12 0.53 0.18
CA HIS A 305 10.14 0.05 -0.75
C HIS A 305 11.53 0.59 -0.42
N ASP A 306 11.73 1.91 -0.46
CA ASP A 306 13.04 2.53 -0.24
C ASP A 306 13.62 2.18 1.13
N VAL A 307 12.75 2.08 2.15
CA VAL A 307 13.14 1.65 3.49
C VAL A 307 13.66 0.23 3.49
N ILE A 308 12.90 -0.74 2.97
CA ILE A 308 13.26 -2.16 3.13
C ILE A 308 14.45 -2.56 2.22
N VAL A 309 14.62 -1.88 1.09
CA VAL A 309 15.75 -2.12 0.18
C VAL A 309 17.01 -1.34 0.58
N GLY A 310 16.90 -0.38 1.50
CA GLY A 310 18.02 0.37 2.06
C GLY A 310 18.38 1.66 1.31
N ASN A 311 17.48 2.17 0.48
CA ASN A 311 17.64 3.44 -0.25
C ASN A 311 17.20 4.67 0.59
N TRP A 312 16.46 4.46 1.68
CA TRP A 312 16.03 5.55 2.55
C TRP A 312 17.16 6.01 3.48
N THR A 313 17.49 7.29 3.38
CA THR A 313 18.37 8.00 4.31
C THR A 313 17.52 8.83 5.27
N PRO A 314 17.52 8.54 6.58
CA PRO A 314 16.77 9.31 7.56
C PRO A 314 17.23 10.78 7.61
N SER A 315 16.27 11.70 7.68
CA SER A 315 16.54 13.11 7.99
C SER A 315 16.88 13.30 9.46
N GLU A 316 17.39 14.48 9.84
CA GLU A 316 17.59 14.84 11.25
C GLU A 316 16.28 14.74 12.06
N SER A 317 15.14 15.08 11.45
CA SER A 317 13.83 14.93 12.07
C SER A 317 13.49 13.46 12.33
N ASP A 318 13.75 12.58 11.36
CA ASP A 318 13.52 11.13 11.50
C ASP A 318 14.39 10.55 12.62
N ILE A 319 15.66 10.91 12.65
CA ILE A 319 16.60 10.48 13.69
C ILE A 319 16.10 10.91 15.07
N SER A 320 15.62 12.16 15.23
CA SER A 320 15.07 12.65 16.50
C SER A 320 13.82 11.88 16.97
N LYS A 321 13.11 11.25 16.02
CA LYS A 321 11.92 10.42 16.26
C LYS A 321 12.26 8.94 16.47
N GLY A 322 13.54 8.56 16.53
CA GLY A 322 13.97 7.17 16.67
C GLY A 322 13.86 6.33 15.39
N LEU A 323 13.61 6.97 14.25
CA LEU A 323 13.56 6.38 12.91
C LEU A 323 14.98 6.40 12.31
N THR A 324 15.90 5.63 12.89
CA THR A 324 17.35 5.76 12.63
C THR A 324 17.95 4.71 11.70
N SER A 325 17.25 3.60 11.47
CA SER A 325 17.75 2.49 10.64
C SER A 325 16.64 1.86 9.83
N ALA A 326 16.98 1.46 8.61
CA ALA A 326 16.10 0.67 7.76
C ALA A 326 15.73 -0.66 8.45
N GLY A 327 14.45 -1.03 8.38
CA GLY A 327 13.96 -2.29 8.95
C GLY A 327 12.45 -2.41 8.86
N TYR A 328 11.96 -3.63 9.10
CA TYR A 328 10.55 -3.96 9.05
C TYR A 328 9.70 -3.03 9.95
N GLY A 329 10.19 -2.67 11.13
CA GLY A 329 9.49 -1.73 12.02
C GLY A 329 9.20 -0.38 11.39
N VAL A 330 10.08 0.16 10.55
CA VAL A 330 9.84 1.43 9.85
C VAL A 330 8.75 1.29 8.78
N THR A 331 8.61 0.11 8.15
CA THR A 331 7.49 -0.16 7.23
C THR A 331 6.13 -0.13 7.96
N ILE A 332 6.08 -0.62 9.21
CA ILE A 332 4.91 -0.51 10.08
C ILE A 332 4.61 0.97 10.39
N MET A 333 5.65 1.78 10.67
CA MET A 333 5.49 3.21 10.92
C MET A 333 4.91 3.96 9.71
N ILE A 334 5.30 3.59 8.49
CA ILE A 334 4.74 4.15 7.25
C ILE A 334 3.25 3.84 7.14
N ILE A 335 2.87 2.58 7.37
CA ILE A 335 1.49 2.09 7.21
C ILE A 335 0.59 2.66 8.31
N ASN A 336 0.95 2.51 9.59
CA ASN A 336 0.05 2.83 10.70
C ASN A 336 0.75 3.38 11.96
N GLY A 337 1.88 4.08 11.81
CA GLY A 337 2.68 4.58 12.94
C GLY A 337 1.93 5.48 13.93
N GLY A 338 0.86 6.17 13.51
CA GLY A 338 0.03 6.96 14.43
C GLY A 338 -0.68 6.13 15.51
N ILE A 339 -0.92 4.84 15.25
CA ILE A 339 -1.59 3.90 16.17
C ILE A 339 -0.59 2.88 16.72
N GLU A 340 0.34 2.44 15.87
CA GLU A 340 1.28 1.35 16.14
C GLU A 340 2.68 1.85 16.48
N GLY A 341 2.90 3.16 16.63
CA GLY A 341 4.18 3.74 17.03
C GLY A 341 4.52 3.52 18.50
N ASN A 342 5.81 3.39 18.78
CA ASN A 342 6.36 3.11 20.10
C ASN A 342 5.75 1.86 20.78
N LYS A 343 5.65 0.75 20.03
CA LYS A 343 5.12 -0.53 20.49
C LYS A 343 6.13 -1.65 20.31
N ASP A 344 6.23 -2.52 21.30
CA ASP A 344 6.90 -3.80 21.16
C ASP A 344 5.91 -4.88 20.64
N GLU A 345 6.36 -6.13 20.63
CA GLU A 345 5.59 -7.26 20.10
C GLU A 345 4.49 -7.78 21.04
N THR A 346 4.37 -7.22 22.25
CA THR A 346 3.25 -7.51 23.15
C THR A 346 1.97 -6.78 22.71
N ASP A 347 2.10 -5.69 21.96
CA ASP A 347 0.97 -5.10 21.24
C ASP A 347 0.54 -6.05 20.12
N TYR A 348 -0.70 -6.51 20.16
CA TYR A 348 -1.17 -7.54 19.23
C TYR A 348 -1.00 -7.13 17.76
N ARG A 349 -1.04 -5.83 17.43
CA ARG A 349 -0.93 -5.38 16.03
C ARG A 349 0.48 -5.57 15.51
N VAL A 350 1.44 -5.02 16.24
CA VAL A 350 2.86 -5.13 15.92
C VAL A 350 3.33 -6.58 16.05
N GLY A 351 2.93 -7.29 17.10
CA GLY A 351 3.22 -8.71 17.27
C GLY A 351 2.71 -9.57 16.10
N HIS A 352 1.49 -9.30 15.61
CA HIS A 352 0.92 -10.02 14.47
C HIS A 352 1.67 -9.76 13.15
N ARG A 353 2.00 -8.49 12.85
CA ARG A 353 2.84 -8.11 11.70
C ARG A 353 4.19 -8.81 11.74
N VAL A 354 4.87 -8.73 12.88
CA VAL A 354 6.20 -9.32 13.07
C VAL A 354 6.14 -10.84 12.99
N SER A 355 5.09 -11.48 13.51
CA SER A 355 4.89 -12.93 13.40
C SER A 355 4.78 -13.38 11.93
N HIS A 356 3.97 -12.69 11.12
CA HIS A 356 3.89 -12.96 9.68
C HIS A 356 5.23 -12.77 8.99
N TYR A 357 5.93 -11.67 9.29
CA TYR A 357 7.24 -11.39 8.69
C TYR A 357 8.25 -12.50 9.01
N ARG A 358 8.32 -12.97 10.27
CA ARG A 358 9.19 -14.09 10.68
C ARG A 358 8.82 -15.40 9.99
N ASN A 359 7.53 -15.72 9.87
CA ASN A 359 7.08 -16.95 9.20
C ASN A 359 7.48 -16.94 7.72
N ILE A 360 7.19 -15.85 7.01
CA ILE A 360 7.46 -15.73 5.58
C ILE A 360 8.97 -15.72 5.32
N THR A 361 9.74 -14.92 6.06
CA THR A 361 11.21 -14.87 5.91
C THR A 361 11.88 -16.22 6.20
N ARG A 362 11.42 -16.96 7.22
CA ARG A 362 11.89 -18.32 7.50
C ARG A 362 11.68 -19.25 6.31
N ARG A 363 10.49 -19.26 5.71
CA ARG A 363 10.21 -20.10 4.52
C ARG A 363 11.03 -19.70 3.29
N MET A 364 11.30 -18.40 3.14
CA MET A 364 12.11 -17.88 2.04
C MET A 364 13.63 -18.05 2.25
N GLY A 365 14.06 -18.56 3.42
CA GLY A 365 15.47 -18.72 3.78
C GLY A 365 16.20 -17.39 3.98
N VAL A 366 15.50 -16.37 4.50
CA VAL A 366 16.02 -15.00 4.66
C VAL A 366 16.50 -14.79 6.09
N ASN A 367 17.75 -14.37 6.25
CA ASN A 367 18.27 -13.96 7.55
C ASN A 367 17.86 -12.52 7.88
N ILE A 368 17.18 -12.35 9.01
CA ILE A 368 16.72 -11.06 9.55
C ILE A 368 17.36 -10.73 10.91
N THR A 369 18.46 -11.41 11.26
CA THR A 369 19.18 -11.18 12.52
C THR A 369 19.71 -9.74 12.58
N GLY A 370 19.48 -9.06 13.70
CA GLY A 370 19.87 -7.65 13.91
C GLY A 370 18.93 -6.61 13.29
N GLU A 371 17.90 -7.04 12.55
CA GLU A 371 16.88 -6.14 12.02
C GLU A 371 15.93 -5.66 13.13
N LYS A 372 15.62 -4.36 13.16
CA LYS A 372 14.58 -3.83 14.05
C LYS A 372 13.19 -4.13 13.48
N LEU A 373 12.52 -5.10 14.10
CA LEU A 373 11.22 -5.63 13.61
C LEU A 373 10.01 -4.86 14.14
N ASN A 374 10.07 -4.35 15.37
CA ASN A 374 8.98 -3.61 16.02
C ASN A 374 9.21 -2.09 15.96
N THR A 375 8.26 -1.34 16.49
CA THR A 375 8.24 0.14 16.47
C THR A 375 8.67 0.76 17.79
N LEU A 376 9.17 -0.03 18.76
CA LEU A 376 9.51 0.47 20.09
C LEU A 376 10.58 1.57 19.99
N GLY A 377 10.33 2.71 20.64
CA GLY A 377 11.18 3.89 20.56
C GLY A 377 11.07 4.69 19.26
N MET A 378 10.09 4.39 18.38
CA MET A 378 9.81 5.19 17.18
C MET A 378 8.56 6.05 17.37
N SER A 379 8.66 7.35 17.07
CA SER A 379 7.53 8.27 16.96
C SER A 379 7.06 8.40 15.51
N PRO A 380 5.77 8.73 15.25
CA PRO A 380 5.25 8.92 13.89
C PRO A 380 6.06 9.93 13.07
N PHE A 381 6.14 9.68 11.75
CA PHE A 381 6.73 10.59 10.76
C PHE A 381 6.13 11.99 10.80
#